data_AF-A0A2T7FY42-F1
#
_entry.id   AF-A0A2T7FY42-F1
#
_cell.length_a   1.000
_cell.length_b   1.000
_cell.length_c   1.000
_cell.angle_alpha   90.00
_cell.angle_beta   90.00
_cell.angle_gamma   90.00
#
_symmetry.space_group_name_H-M   'P 1'
#
loop_
_entity.id
_entity.type
_entity.pdbx_description
1 polymer ?
#
loop_
_entity_poly.entity_id
_entity_poly.type
_entity_poly.pdbx_seq_one_letter_code
_entity_poly.pdbx_strand_id
1 'polypeptide(L)'
;MQSLNLDLEYCYGIRKLEHAFDFKKCNAAALYAPNGAMKSSLAKTFQDIADRKKSSDRMFPNRPTKRSVLDENDTELDPECVLMIRPYDEDFGSNEKTSNLLVNAALRKEHQK
;
A
#
# COMPACT_ATOMS: atom_id res chain seq x y z
N MET A 1 -13.02 -2.47 -7.69
CA MET A 1 -11.73 -3.14 -7.83
C MET A 1 -11.95 -4.64 -7.95
N GLN A 2 -11.79 -5.15 -9.16
CA GLN A 2 -11.83 -6.58 -9.48
C GLN A 2 -10.43 -7.17 -9.64
N SER A 3 -9.45 -6.35 -10.01
CA SER A 3 -8.06 -6.77 -10.12
C SER A 3 -7.11 -5.63 -9.75
N LEU A 4 -5.88 -6.01 -9.38
CA LEU A 4 -4.80 -5.06 -9.14
C LEU A 4 -3.52 -5.59 -9.79
N ASN A 5 -3.04 -4.87 -10.80
CA ASN A 5 -1.87 -5.22 -11.59
C ASN A 5 -0.66 -4.47 -11.07
N LEU A 6 0.34 -5.21 -10.61
CA LEU A 6 1.63 -4.67 -10.15
C LEU A 6 2.70 -4.94 -11.19
N ASP A 7 3.47 -3.91 -11.50
CA ASP A 7 4.72 -4.00 -12.26
C ASP A 7 5.72 -3.03 -11.62
N LEU A 8 6.53 -3.59 -10.72
CA LEU A 8 7.46 -2.87 -9.86
C LEU A 8 8.89 -3.30 -10.13
N GLU A 9 9.79 -2.34 -10.35
CA GLU A 9 11.24 -2.56 -10.42
C GLU A 9 11.97 -1.50 -9.60
N TYR A 10 12.86 -1.97 -8.73
CA TYR A 10 13.70 -1.17 -7.85
C TYR A 10 12.96 -0.26 -6.87
N CYS A 11 11.70 -0.56 -6.56
CA CYS A 11 10.97 0.08 -5.46
C CYS A 11 11.49 -0.45 -4.12
N TYR A 12 12.31 0.34 -3.40
CA TYR A 12 12.89 -0.05 -2.12
C TYR A 12 13.62 -1.41 -2.13
N GLY A 13 14.31 -1.73 -3.23
CA GLY A 13 15.08 -2.96 -3.38
C GLY A 13 14.29 -4.18 -3.92
N ILE A 14 13.01 -4.02 -4.25
CA ILE A 14 12.27 -5.03 -5.05
C ILE A 14 12.97 -5.12 -6.41
N ARG A 15 13.65 -6.24 -6.73
CA ARG A 15 14.34 -6.37 -8.03
C ARG A 15 13.36 -6.28 -9.19
N LYS A 16 12.32 -7.11 -9.15
CA LYS A 16 11.18 -7.10 -10.06
C LYS A 16 10.00 -7.79 -9.38
N LEU A 17 8.80 -7.22 -9.46
CA LEU A 17 7.54 -7.85 -9.08
C LEU A 17 6.50 -7.53 -10.14
N GLU A 18 6.11 -8.55 -10.89
CA GLU A 18 5.07 -8.47 -11.92
C GLU A 18 3.98 -9.47 -11.55
N HIS A 19 2.82 -8.98 -11.14
CA HIS A 19 1.74 -9.84 -10.65
C HIS A 19 0.37 -9.16 -10.75
N ALA A 20 -0.64 -9.92 -11.15
CA ALA A 20 -2.04 -9.50 -11.16
C ALA A 20 -2.80 -10.20 -10.03
N PHE A 21 -3.27 -9.44 -9.05
CA PHE A 21 -4.18 -9.94 -8.03
C PHE A 21 -5.60 -9.98 -8.59
N ASP A 22 -6.28 -11.13 -8.48
CA ASP A 22 -7.70 -11.29 -8.83
C ASP A 22 -8.55 -11.25 -7.57
N PHE A 23 -9.45 -10.27 -7.50
CA PHE A 23 -10.38 -10.08 -6.40
C PHE A 23 -11.83 -10.47 -6.73
N LYS A 24 -12.10 -11.03 -7.92
CA LYS A 24 -13.48 -11.36 -8.37
C LYS A 24 -14.19 -12.35 -7.44
N LYS A 25 -13.44 -13.28 -6.83
CA LYS A 25 -13.98 -14.30 -5.91
C LYS A 25 -13.83 -13.92 -4.43
N CYS A 26 -12.81 -13.16 -4.09
CA CYS A 26 -12.48 -12.80 -2.71
C CYS A 26 -11.78 -11.44 -2.71
N ASN A 27 -12.25 -10.51 -1.87
CA ASN A 27 -11.72 -9.14 -1.80
C ASN A 27 -10.43 -9.04 -0.94
N ALA A 28 -9.74 -10.15 -0.72
CA ALA A 28 -8.55 -10.21 0.10
C ALA A 28 -7.50 -11.12 -0.53
N ALA A 29 -6.24 -10.69 -0.47
CA ALA A 29 -5.08 -11.45 -0.90
C ALA A 29 -4.05 -11.54 0.22
N ALA A 30 -3.39 -12.70 0.32
CA ALA A 30 -2.28 -12.91 1.24
C ALA A 30 -0.98 -13.00 0.44
N LEU A 31 0.01 -12.18 0.81
CA LEU A 31 1.33 -12.19 0.20
C LEU A 31 2.35 -12.74 1.20
N TYR A 32 2.95 -13.88 0.85
CA TYR A 32 4.01 -14.51 1.64
C TYR A 32 5.34 -14.41 0.91
N ALA A 33 6.38 -14.00 1.62
CA ALA A 33 7.75 -13.98 1.11
C ALA A 33 8.74 -14.16 2.27
N PRO A 34 9.98 -14.62 2.02
CA PRO A 34 11.03 -14.69 3.03
C PRO A 34 11.40 -13.32 3.63
N ASN A 35 12.15 -13.33 4.73
CA ASN A 35 12.70 -12.10 5.31
C ASN A 35 13.74 -11.49 4.37
N GLY A 36 13.76 -10.15 4.28
CA GLY A 36 14.63 -9.43 3.36
C GLY A 36 14.23 -9.48 1.88
N ALA A 37 13.14 -10.17 1.51
CA ALA A 37 12.70 -10.26 0.12
C ALA A 37 12.02 -8.97 -0.37
N MET A 38 10.78 -8.74 0.05
CA MET A 38 10.02 -7.57 -0.43
C MET A 38 8.88 -7.08 0.46
N LYS A 39 8.48 -7.80 1.51
CA LYS A 39 7.25 -7.49 2.28
C LYS A 39 7.18 -6.03 2.75
N SER A 40 8.21 -5.57 3.46
CA SER A 40 8.29 -4.19 3.94
C SER A 40 8.56 -3.18 2.82
N SER A 41 9.21 -3.59 1.73
CA SER A 41 9.44 -2.74 0.55
C SER A 41 8.14 -2.48 -0.23
N LEU A 42 7.30 -3.51 -0.36
CA LEU A 42 5.98 -3.42 -0.97
C LEU A 42 5.07 -2.50 -0.13
N ALA A 43 5.04 -2.70 1.19
CA ALA A 43 4.31 -1.82 2.11
C ALA A 43 4.72 -0.34 1.97
N LYS A 44 6.03 -0.05 1.86
CA LYS A 44 6.52 1.32 1.61
C LYS A 44 6.15 1.84 0.22
N THR A 45 6.14 0.98 -0.79
CA THR A 45 5.73 1.35 -2.15
C THR A 45 4.27 1.82 -2.18
N PHE A 46 3.38 1.10 -1.49
CA PHE A 46 1.97 1.51 -1.35
C PHE A 46 1.80 2.74 -0.45
N GLN A 47 2.62 2.90 0.60
CA GLN A 47 2.62 4.14 1.37
C GLN A 47 2.93 5.34 0.48
N ASP A 48 3.94 5.24 -0.39
CA ASP A 48 4.27 6.36 -1.27
C ASP A 48 3.13 6.70 -2.23
N ILE A 49 2.31 5.73 -2.64
CA ILE A 49 1.11 5.99 -3.45
C ILE A 49 0.13 6.84 -2.64
N ALA A 50 -0.22 6.42 -1.42
CA ALA A 50 -1.10 7.17 -0.52
C ALA A 50 -0.57 8.59 -0.23
N ASP A 51 0.75 8.73 -0.03
CA ASP A 51 1.43 10.00 0.25
C ASP A 51 1.64 10.87 -0.99
N ARG A 52 1.25 10.42 -2.20
CA ARG A 52 1.57 11.07 -3.49
C ARG A 52 3.06 11.31 -3.72
N LYS A 53 3.92 10.43 -3.19
CA LYS A 53 5.38 10.44 -3.34
C LYS A 53 5.83 9.48 -4.43
N LYS A 54 7.00 9.72 -5.01
CA LYS A 54 7.66 8.75 -5.91
C LYS A 54 8.43 7.72 -5.09
N SER A 55 8.29 6.45 -5.46
CA SER A 55 9.12 5.39 -4.91
C SER A 55 10.52 5.39 -5.54
N SER A 56 11.52 4.94 -4.80
CA SER A 56 12.92 4.91 -5.23
C SER A 56 13.69 3.74 -4.63
N ASP A 57 14.82 3.41 -5.25
CA ASP A 57 15.81 2.50 -4.67
C ASP A 57 16.64 3.25 -3.61
N ARG A 58 16.69 2.70 -2.39
CA ARG A 58 17.45 3.33 -1.29
C ARG A 58 18.95 3.14 -1.42
N MET A 59 19.38 2.02 -1.99
CA MET A 59 20.80 1.68 -2.09
C MET A 59 21.42 2.32 -3.33
N PHE A 60 20.63 2.49 -4.39
CA PHE A 60 21.09 3.07 -5.65
C PHE A 60 20.14 4.21 -6.10
N PRO A 61 20.27 5.42 -5.55
CA PRO A 61 19.31 6.52 -5.79
C PRO A 61 19.16 6.93 -7.27
N ASN A 62 20.21 6.72 -8.08
CA ASN A 62 20.21 7.05 -9.50
C ASN A 62 19.64 5.92 -10.38
N ARG A 63 19.29 4.76 -9.80
CA ARG A 63 18.72 3.66 -10.56
C ARG A 63 17.28 4.01 -10.96
N PRO A 64 16.89 3.83 -12.23
CA PRO A 64 15.51 4.09 -12.65
C PRO A 64 14.56 3.14 -11.92
N THR A 65 13.65 3.70 -11.12
CA THR A 65 12.61 2.94 -10.43
C THR A 65 11.35 2.94 -11.27
N LYS A 66 10.76 1.75 -11.45
CA LYS A 66 9.47 1.56 -12.11
C LYS A 66 8.42 1.22 -11.06
N ARG A 67 7.37 2.05 -10.97
CA ARG A 67 6.20 1.78 -10.14
C ARG A 67 4.95 1.93 -10.99
N SER A 68 4.39 0.80 -11.42
CA SER A 68 3.08 0.74 -12.04
C SER A 68 2.15 -0.11 -11.17
N VAL A 69 1.01 0.49 -10.79
CA VAL A 69 -0.04 -0.15 -9.98
C VAL A 69 -1.37 0.26 -10.59
N LEU A 70 -2.00 -0.65 -11.31
CA LEU A 70 -3.18 -0.39 -12.13
C LEU A 70 -4.38 -1.23 -11.67
N ASP A 71 -5.58 -0.67 -11.83
CA ASP A 71 -6.85 -1.38 -11.59
C ASP A 71 -7.29 -2.22 -12.81
N GLU A 72 -8.52 -2.75 -12.77
CA GLU A 72 -9.13 -3.50 -13.88
C GLU A 72 -9.32 -2.71 -15.19
N ASN A 73 -9.21 -1.39 -15.17
CA ASN A 73 -9.39 -0.50 -16.33
C ASN A 73 -8.06 0.10 -16.81
N ASP A 74 -6.93 -0.47 -16.41
CA ASP A 74 -5.58 0.05 -16.67
C ASP A 74 -5.38 1.49 -16.15
N THR A 75 -6.13 1.88 -15.12
CA THR A 75 -6.05 3.21 -14.51
C THR A 75 -5.15 3.17 -13.28
N GLU A 76 -4.30 4.20 -13.11
CA GLU A 76 -3.46 4.33 -11.91
C GLU A 76 -4.31 4.36 -10.65
N LEU A 77 -3.83 3.64 -9.64
CA LEU A 77 -4.50 3.56 -8.35
C LEU A 77 -4.61 4.94 -7.67
N ASP A 78 -5.84 5.37 -7.37
CA ASP A 78 -6.09 6.61 -6.63
C ASP A 78 -5.46 6.54 -5.22
N PRO A 79 -4.59 7.50 -4.84
CA PRO A 79 -4.05 7.63 -3.49
C PRO A 79 -5.10 7.55 -2.38
N GLU A 80 -6.30 8.10 -2.59
CA GLU A 80 -7.40 8.10 -1.61
C GLU A 80 -8.05 6.72 -1.42
N CYS A 81 -7.70 5.75 -2.25
CA CYS A 81 -8.12 4.35 -2.15
C CYS A 81 -7.10 3.46 -1.44
N VAL A 82 -5.96 4.01 -1.01
CA VAL A 82 -4.89 3.26 -0.33
C VAL A 82 -4.81 3.65 1.14
N LEU A 83 -4.95 2.65 2.02
CA LEU A 83 -4.72 2.80 3.46
C LEU A 83 -3.69 1.77 3.92
N MET A 84 -2.56 2.25 4.45
CA MET A 84 -1.53 1.41 5.04
C MET A 84 -1.73 1.31 6.55
N ILE A 85 -1.91 0.09 7.06
CA ILE A 85 -2.01 -0.19 8.50
C ILE A 85 -0.66 -0.70 8.99
N ARG A 86 -0.05 0.00 9.95
CA ARG A 86 1.22 -0.42 10.58
C ARG A 86 1.00 -0.82 12.04
N PRO A 87 1.85 -1.71 12.59
CA PRO A 87 1.67 -2.20 13.96
C PRO A 87 1.73 -1.13 15.07
N TYR A 88 2.29 0.05 14.78
CA TYR A 88 2.57 1.10 15.77
C TYR A 88 2.03 2.48 15.37
N ASP A 89 1.21 2.57 14.33
CA ASP A 89 0.53 3.82 14.01
C ASP A 89 -0.71 3.93 14.91
N GLU A 90 -0.64 4.72 15.99
CA GLU A 90 -1.77 4.91 16.92
C GLU A 90 -2.92 5.70 16.27
N ASP A 91 -2.55 6.58 15.34
CA ASP A 91 -3.44 7.46 14.59
C ASP A 91 -3.60 6.97 13.14
N PHE A 92 -4.73 6.31 12.89
CA PHE A 92 -5.24 6.13 11.55
C PHE A 92 -5.77 7.49 11.12
N GLY A 93 -5.11 8.17 10.19
CA GLY A 93 -5.48 9.52 9.73
C GLY A 93 -7.00 9.69 9.66
N SER A 94 -7.50 10.79 10.23
CA SER A 94 -8.93 11.02 10.48
C SER A 94 -9.72 11.29 9.20
N ASN A 95 -9.87 10.26 8.37
CA ASN A 95 -10.72 10.26 7.19
C ASN A 95 -11.98 9.44 7.49
N GLU A 96 -13.10 9.78 6.88
CA GLU A 96 -14.40 9.12 7.08
C GLU A 96 -14.33 7.59 6.95
N LYS A 97 -13.49 7.09 6.05
CA LYS A 97 -13.29 5.65 5.79
C LYS A 97 -12.52 4.91 6.88
N THR A 98 -11.63 5.56 7.64
CA THR A 98 -10.91 4.94 8.78
C THR A 98 -11.81 4.79 10.01
N SER A 99 -12.88 5.59 10.10
CA SER A 99 -13.88 5.53 11.17
C SER A 99 -14.74 4.26 11.14
N ASN A 100 -14.82 3.57 9.99
CA ASN A 100 -15.49 2.27 9.88
C ASN A 100 -14.61 1.11 10.37
N LEU A 101 -13.29 1.28 10.36
CA LEU A 101 -12.33 0.24 10.77
C LEU A 101 -12.09 0.26 12.29
N LEU A 102 -12.18 1.44 12.90
CA LEU A 102 -12.02 1.64 14.32
C LEU A 102 -13.37 1.52 15.02
N VAL A 103 -13.45 0.68 16.03
CA VAL A 103 -14.61 0.59 16.93
C VAL A 103 -14.78 1.95 17.61
N ASN A 104 -15.73 2.72 17.09
CA ASN A 104 -16.31 3.93 17.64
C ASN A 104 -15.34 5.12 17.83
N ALA A 105 -15.29 5.99 16.83
CA ALA A 105 -14.56 7.25 16.86
C ALA A 105 -14.95 8.19 18.02
N ALA A 106 -16.18 8.09 18.55
CA ALA A 106 -16.62 8.89 19.69
C ALA A 106 -15.93 8.46 21.00
N LEU A 107 -15.77 7.14 21.22
CA LEU A 107 -15.08 6.60 22.40
C LEU A 107 -13.59 6.98 22.43
N ARG A 108 -12.93 7.04 21.26
CA ARG A 108 -11.52 7.51 21.20
C ARG A 108 -11.38 8.96 21.65
N LYS A 109 -12.27 9.86 21.20
CA LYS A 109 -12.24 11.29 21.60
C LYS A 109 -12.53 11.50 23.07
N GLU A 110 -13.32 10.63 23.70
CA GLU A 110 -13.67 10.72 25.12
C GLU A 110 -12.52 10.27 26.04
N HIS A 111 -11.66 9.36 25.57
CA HIS A 111 -10.58 8.74 26.37
C HIS A 111 -9.15 9.23 26.06
N GLN A 112 -8.94 10.03 25.01
CA GLN A 112 -7.69 10.78 24.82
C GLN A 112 -7.73 12.07 25.67
N LYS A 113 -7.15 12.02 26.87
CA LYS A 113 -6.77 13.19 27.68
C LYS A 113 -5.26 13.20 27.85
#